data_AF-A0A543K4L6-F1
#
_entry.id   AF-A0A543K4L6-F1
#
_cell.length_a   1.000
_cell.length_b   1.000
_cell.length_c   1.000
_cell.angle_alpha   90.00
_cell.angle_beta   90.00
_cell.angle_gamma   90.00
#
_symmetry.space_group_name_H-M   'P 1'
#
loop_
_entity.id
_entity.type
_entity.pdbx_description
1 polymer ?
#
loop_
_entity_poly.entity_id
_entity_poly.type
_entity_poly.pdbx_seq_one_letter_code
_entity_poly.pdbx_strand_id
1 'polypeptide(L)'
;MTRAEKPLRASARVVSLLLAVGVSVSACTGAPTGAGSDPGQQTASGTAAPAATGEEHADDHGEHADEHADETGGDDHAHHDEDVETAAPTTGPPRPADPDLECGTTVLDDLEQVTRYCDEGSARFVVADDKDTTVEGATCEDRGAFFLAHFGTNYSDDFNSRGDYLGLALEEMPETSGTAPIYALELTLDGYKTPLGGADVEVSRSGGTVDLTLTGELADGRDLLVEATCEVSAD
;
A
#
# COMPACT_ATOMS: atom_id res chain seq x y z
N MET A 1 46.02 -29.79 24.94
CA MET A 1 45.46 -28.92 23.89
C MET A 1 44.24 -28.25 24.48
N THR A 2 44.34 -26.94 24.74
CA THR A 2 43.41 -26.14 25.54
C THR A 2 42.21 -25.68 24.71
N ARG A 3 41.02 -25.87 25.26
CA ARG A 3 39.70 -25.52 24.71
C ARG A 3 39.52 -23.99 24.78
N ALA A 4 39.19 -23.37 23.66
CA ALA A 4 38.83 -21.95 23.60
C ALA A 4 37.30 -21.83 23.66
N GLU A 5 36.78 -21.23 24.73
CA GLU A 5 35.38 -20.83 24.88
C GLU A 5 35.20 -19.45 24.23
N LYS A 6 34.18 -19.29 23.39
CA LYS A 6 33.78 -17.98 22.83
C LYS A 6 32.71 -17.34 23.74
N PRO A 7 32.79 -16.02 23.98
CA PRO A 7 31.92 -15.32 24.93
C PRO A 7 30.55 -14.96 24.35
N LEU A 8 29.51 -15.08 25.19
CA LEU A 8 28.20 -14.45 25.01
C LEU A 8 28.36 -12.92 24.92
N ARG A 9 27.72 -12.28 23.94
CA ARG A 9 27.50 -10.82 23.95
C ARG A 9 26.05 -10.53 24.30
N ALA A 10 25.91 -9.85 25.43
CA ALA A 10 24.66 -9.30 25.96
C ALA A 10 24.26 -8.00 25.24
N SER A 11 22.96 -7.73 25.30
CA SER A 11 22.21 -6.60 24.79
C SER A 11 22.78 -5.22 25.14
N ALA A 12 22.59 -4.27 24.23
CA ALA A 12 22.63 -2.84 24.54
C ALA A 12 21.29 -2.21 24.13
N ARG A 13 20.48 -1.84 25.13
CA ARG A 13 19.33 -0.94 24.97
C ARG A 13 19.87 0.48 24.89
N VAL A 14 19.51 1.21 23.84
CA VAL A 14 19.75 2.65 23.77
C VAL A 14 18.47 3.35 24.23
N VAL A 15 18.54 3.98 25.39
CA VAL A 15 17.55 4.92 25.90
C VAL A 15 18.15 6.31 25.70
N SER A 16 17.54 7.12 24.83
CA SER A 16 17.86 8.54 24.74
C SER A 16 16.67 9.35 25.24
N LEU A 17 16.86 9.88 26.44
CA LEU A 17 16.00 10.84 27.13
C LEU A 17 16.59 12.23 26.88
N LEU A 18 15.86 13.15 26.26
CA LEU A 18 16.23 14.57 26.26
C LEU A 18 15.00 15.43 26.55
N LEU A 19 15.05 16.06 27.72
CA LEU A 19 14.08 17.00 28.29
C LEU A 19 14.34 18.43 27.79
N ALA A 20 13.25 19.08 27.40
CA ALA A 20 12.82 20.45 27.70
C ALA A 20 13.77 21.64 27.48
N VAL A 21 13.33 22.61 26.67
CA VAL A 21 13.33 24.04 27.02
C VAL A 21 12.09 24.70 26.41
N GLY A 22 11.26 25.32 27.25
CA GLY A 22 10.16 26.17 26.83
C GLY A 22 10.56 27.64 26.70
N VAL A 23 9.81 28.40 25.89
CA VAL A 23 9.71 29.86 25.98
C VAL A 23 8.28 30.30 25.59
N SER A 24 7.56 30.88 26.54
CA SER A 24 6.36 31.74 26.38
C SER A 24 6.80 33.10 25.78
N VAL A 25 6.04 33.94 25.06
CA VAL A 25 4.71 34.58 25.21
C VAL A 25 4.48 35.29 23.83
N SER A 26 3.29 35.67 23.35
CA SER A 26 2.52 36.85 23.77
C SER A 26 1.33 37.09 22.82
N ALA A 27 0.31 37.75 23.37
CA ALA A 27 -1.05 37.94 22.86
C ALA A 27 -1.19 38.86 21.62
N CYS A 28 -2.33 38.74 20.90
CA CYS A 28 -3.33 39.82 20.72
C CYS A 28 -4.56 39.40 19.88
N THR A 29 -5.72 39.40 20.56
CA THR A 29 -6.99 40.08 20.16
C THR A 29 -7.86 39.55 19.01
N GLY A 30 -9.10 39.14 19.35
CA GLY A 30 -10.25 39.16 18.44
C GLY A 30 -11.41 38.24 18.88
N ALA A 31 -12.31 38.74 19.72
CA ALA A 31 -13.53 38.02 20.13
C ALA A 31 -14.62 38.03 19.02
N PRO A 32 -15.54 37.04 19.01
CA PRO A 32 -16.54 36.84 17.96
C PRO A 32 -17.89 37.50 18.32
N THR A 33 -18.67 37.97 17.34
CA THR A 33 -20.15 38.02 17.41
C THR A 33 -20.80 38.47 16.10
N GLY A 34 -21.91 37.81 15.73
CA GLY A 34 -22.90 38.31 14.75
C GLY A 34 -23.18 37.31 13.63
N ALA A 35 -23.98 36.26 13.86
CA ALA A 35 -25.44 36.27 13.72
C ALA A 35 -25.93 36.22 12.26
N GLY A 36 -26.54 35.09 11.90
CA GLY A 36 -27.27 34.90 10.65
C GLY A 36 -27.98 33.54 10.62
N SER A 37 -29.20 33.50 11.15
CA SER A 37 -30.25 32.48 11.00
C SER A 37 -30.45 32.07 9.52
N ASP A 38 -31.00 30.93 9.09
CA ASP A 38 -32.09 30.07 9.58
C ASP A 38 -32.12 28.80 8.68
N PRO A 39 -32.87 27.72 9.00
CA PRO A 39 -32.69 26.37 8.47
C PRO A 39 -33.62 26.04 7.30
N GLY A 40 -33.08 25.30 6.33
CA GLY A 40 -33.82 24.68 5.22
C GLY A 40 -34.00 23.19 5.42
N GLN A 41 -34.97 22.84 6.26
CA GLN A 41 -35.56 21.51 6.42
C GLN A 41 -36.15 21.00 5.09
N GLN A 42 -35.64 19.90 4.53
CA GLN A 42 -36.45 19.04 3.66
C GLN A 42 -36.24 17.56 4.01
N THR A 43 -37.38 16.93 4.15
CA THR A 43 -37.65 15.63 4.75
C THR A 43 -37.47 14.49 3.77
N ALA A 44 -37.12 13.36 4.36
CA ALA A 44 -37.21 11.99 3.86
C ALA A 44 -38.31 11.71 2.84
N SER A 45 -37.98 10.84 1.88
CA SER A 45 -38.94 9.93 1.26
C SER A 45 -38.26 8.60 1.05
N GLY A 46 -38.50 7.67 1.96
CA GLY A 46 -38.22 6.27 1.76
C GLY A 46 -39.22 5.66 0.78
N THR A 47 -38.81 4.67 -0.01
CA THR A 47 -39.73 3.70 -0.60
C THR A 47 -39.00 2.38 -0.79
N ALA A 48 -39.39 1.43 0.06
CA ALA A 48 -39.54 -0.02 -0.11
C ALA A 48 -38.68 -0.78 -1.12
N ALA A 49 -37.99 -1.80 -0.59
CA ALA A 49 -37.68 -3.05 -1.26
C ALA A 49 -38.95 -3.83 -1.67
N PRO A 50 -38.82 -4.71 -2.67
CA PRO A 50 -39.48 -6.01 -2.60
C PRO A 50 -38.47 -7.16 -2.70
N ALA A 51 -38.78 -8.23 -1.98
CA ALA A 51 -38.23 -9.57 -2.15
C ALA A 51 -39.12 -10.41 -3.09
N ALA A 52 -38.50 -11.24 -3.93
CA ALA A 52 -39.01 -12.47 -4.55
C ALA A 52 -37.84 -13.10 -5.34
N THR A 53 -37.28 -14.28 -5.00
CA THR A 53 -37.72 -15.67 -5.28
C THR A 53 -37.91 -16.03 -6.76
N GLY A 54 -37.26 -17.12 -7.19
CA GLY A 54 -37.45 -17.85 -8.46
C GLY A 54 -36.09 -18.29 -9.04
N GLU A 55 -35.60 -19.49 -8.75
CA GLU A 55 -35.89 -20.77 -9.44
C GLU A 55 -35.06 -21.00 -10.73
N GLU A 56 -34.17 -22.00 -10.64
CA GLU A 56 -33.86 -23.06 -11.62
C GLU A 56 -33.41 -22.70 -13.04
N HIS A 57 -32.18 -23.12 -13.39
CA HIS A 57 -31.91 -23.82 -14.66
C HIS A 57 -30.74 -24.79 -14.50
N ALA A 58 -31.01 -26.04 -14.88
CA ALA A 58 -30.07 -27.13 -15.07
C ALA A 58 -29.92 -27.34 -16.57
N ASP A 59 -28.69 -27.59 -17.03
CA ASP A 59 -28.31 -28.24 -18.29
C ASP A 59 -26.86 -28.72 -18.07
N ASP A 60 -26.59 -29.92 -17.57
CA ASP A 60 -26.47 -31.18 -18.32
C ASP A 60 -25.82 -31.04 -19.70
N HIS A 61 -24.52 -31.38 -19.80
CA HIS A 61 -23.92 -31.93 -21.01
C HIS A 61 -22.71 -32.81 -20.67
N GLY A 62 -22.91 -34.13 -20.81
CA GLY A 62 -22.19 -34.87 -21.85
C GLY A 62 -20.85 -35.50 -21.45
N GLU A 63 -20.94 -36.78 -21.09
CA GLU A 63 -19.86 -37.76 -21.06
C GLU A 63 -19.10 -37.85 -22.39
N HIS A 64 -17.78 -38.03 -22.32
CA HIS A 64 -17.03 -38.84 -23.29
C HIS A 64 -15.96 -39.62 -22.54
N ALA A 65 -16.22 -40.92 -22.40
CA ALA A 65 -15.21 -41.94 -22.20
C ALA A 65 -14.56 -42.25 -23.55
N ASP A 66 -13.25 -42.47 -23.56
CA ASP A 66 -12.63 -43.49 -24.40
C ASP A 66 -11.36 -43.99 -23.71
N GLU A 67 -11.43 -45.27 -23.33
CA GLU A 67 -10.32 -46.10 -22.91
C GLU A 67 -9.49 -46.50 -24.12
N HIS A 68 -8.16 -46.54 -23.98
CA HIS A 68 -7.36 -47.54 -24.67
C HIS A 68 -6.20 -48.00 -23.79
N ALA A 69 -6.14 -49.33 -23.65
CA ALA A 69 -5.24 -50.10 -22.82
C ALA A 69 -3.94 -50.51 -23.55
N ASP A 70 -3.05 -51.04 -22.70
CA ASP A 70 -2.04 -52.08 -22.92
C ASP A 70 -0.56 -51.71 -23.16
N GLU A 71 0.18 -51.94 -22.08
CA GLU A 71 1.33 -52.85 -21.92
C GLU A 71 2.44 -52.88 -22.99
N THR A 72 3.68 -52.65 -22.55
CA THR A 72 4.76 -53.67 -22.39
C THR A 72 6.13 -53.03 -22.55
N GLY A 73 7.13 -53.57 -21.86
CA GLY A 73 8.54 -53.46 -22.26
C GLY A 73 9.42 -52.73 -21.26
N GLY A 74 10.06 -53.49 -20.38
CA GLY A 74 11.29 -53.05 -19.75
C GLY A 74 12.41 -52.99 -20.77
N ASP A 75 13.36 -52.09 -20.56
CA ASP A 75 14.78 -52.36 -20.78
C ASP A 75 15.63 -51.27 -20.12
N ASP A 76 16.73 -51.74 -19.57
CA ASP A 76 17.79 -50.99 -18.89
C ASP A 76 18.31 -49.83 -19.74
N HIS A 77 18.44 -48.63 -19.16
CA HIS A 77 19.52 -47.72 -19.54
C HIS A 77 19.94 -46.81 -18.39
N ALA A 78 21.15 -47.11 -17.90
CA ALA A 78 22.24 -46.18 -17.65
C ALA A 78 21.98 -44.90 -16.82
N HIS A 79 22.75 -44.82 -15.74
CA HIS A 79 23.24 -43.59 -15.12
C HIS A 79 23.44 -42.46 -16.15
N HIS A 80 22.50 -41.52 -16.16
CA HIS A 80 22.72 -40.16 -16.61
C HIS A 80 22.55 -39.28 -15.38
N ASP A 81 23.67 -39.10 -14.67
CA ASP A 81 23.95 -37.87 -13.96
C ASP A 81 23.99 -36.76 -15.02
N GLU A 82 22.81 -36.33 -15.49
CA GLU A 82 22.71 -35.07 -16.19
C GLU A 82 22.82 -34.00 -15.12
N ASP A 83 23.93 -33.27 -15.21
CA ASP A 83 24.07 -31.94 -14.65
C ASP A 83 22.72 -31.23 -14.76
N VAL A 84 22.04 -31.04 -13.62
CA VAL A 84 20.91 -30.12 -13.53
C VAL A 84 21.53 -28.75 -13.76
N GLU A 85 21.68 -28.41 -15.04
CA GLU A 85 21.94 -27.06 -15.49
C GLU A 85 20.79 -26.26 -14.88
N THR A 86 21.11 -25.55 -13.81
CA THR A 86 20.16 -24.71 -13.11
C THR A 86 19.70 -23.73 -14.15
N ALA A 87 18.48 -23.95 -14.69
CA ALA A 87 17.92 -23.07 -15.69
C ALA A 87 18.07 -21.66 -15.13
N ALA A 88 18.86 -20.84 -15.82
CA ALA A 88 18.99 -19.44 -15.47
C ALA A 88 17.57 -18.90 -15.29
N PRO A 89 17.29 -18.13 -14.22
CA PRO A 89 15.96 -17.57 -14.01
C PRO A 89 15.53 -16.97 -15.34
N THR A 90 14.41 -17.45 -15.87
CA THR A 90 13.85 -16.91 -17.11
C THR A 90 13.57 -15.45 -16.82
N THR A 91 14.50 -14.57 -17.18
CA THR A 91 14.30 -13.15 -17.10
C THR A 91 13.18 -12.90 -18.09
N GLY A 92 11.98 -12.65 -17.57
CA GLY A 92 10.86 -12.22 -18.40
C GLY A 92 11.27 -11.02 -19.26
N PRO A 93 10.44 -10.64 -20.25
CA PRO A 93 10.71 -9.46 -21.05
C PRO A 93 11.13 -8.28 -20.16
N PRO A 94 12.17 -7.52 -20.53
CA PRO A 94 12.63 -6.41 -19.70
C PRO A 94 11.48 -5.44 -19.47
N ARG A 95 11.30 -5.02 -18.21
CA ARG A 95 10.31 -4.02 -17.85
C ARG A 95 10.50 -2.77 -18.73
N PRO A 96 9.43 -2.21 -19.33
CA PRO A 96 9.51 -0.96 -20.08
C PRO A 96 10.14 0.15 -19.21
N ALA A 97 10.98 0.98 -19.81
CA ALA A 97 11.53 2.14 -19.12
C ALA A 97 10.39 3.05 -18.64
N ASP A 98 10.51 3.56 -17.43
CA ASP A 98 9.52 4.50 -16.90
C ASP A 98 9.48 5.76 -17.79
N PRO A 99 8.30 6.29 -18.13
CA PRO A 99 8.18 7.48 -18.95
C PRO A 99 8.82 8.68 -18.24
N ASP A 100 9.32 9.64 -19.02
CA ASP A 100 9.84 10.90 -18.48
C ASP A 100 8.65 11.78 -18.07
N LEU A 101 8.28 11.71 -16.79
CA LEU A 101 7.10 12.38 -16.23
C LEU A 101 7.50 13.63 -15.47
N GLU A 102 6.89 14.76 -15.82
CA GLU A 102 6.91 15.95 -14.97
C GLU A 102 6.06 15.72 -13.71
N CYS A 103 6.25 16.57 -12.71
CA CYS A 103 5.45 16.55 -11.50
C CYS A 103 4.01 16.95 -11.79
N GLY A 104 3.06 16.24 -11.17
CA GLY A 104 1.63 16.40 -11.40
C GLY A 104 1.05 15.36 -12.36
N THR A 105 -0.15 15.65 -12.87
CA THR A 105 -0.89 14.73 -13.74
C THR A 105 -0.56 14.97 -15.22
N THR A 106 -0.13 13.92 -15.89
CA THR A 106 0.09 13.86 -17.34
C THR A 106 -0.92 12.89 -17.96
N VAL A 107 -1.46 13.22 -19.13
CA VAL A 107 -2.28 12.30 -19.94
C VAL A 107 -1.42 11.79 -21.09
N LEU A 108 -1.22 10.47 -21.16
CA LEU A 108 -0.45 9.82 -22.21
C LEU A 108 -1.31 9.57 -23.47
N ASP A 109 -0.66 9.15 -24.56
CA ASP A 109 -1.26 9.04 -25.90
C ASP A 109 -2.45 8.05 -25.98
N ASP A 110 -2.58 7.13 -25.02
CA ASP A 110 -3.67 6.14 -24.88
C ASP A 110 -4.78 6.57 -23.91
N LEU A 111 -4.80 7.87 -23.52
CA LEU A 111 -5.68 8.45 -22.51
C LEU A 111 -5.39 7.98 -21.07
N GLU A 112 -4.28 7.28 -20.84
CA GLU A 112 -3.84 6.97 -19.50
C GLU A 112 -3.46 8.25 -18.76
N GLN A 113 -4.07 8.47 -17.59
CA GLN A 113 -3.65 9.51 -16.66
C GLN A 113 -2.59 8.93 -15.72
N VAL A 114 -1.47 9.62 -15.63
CA VAL A 114 -0.37 9.30 -14.73
C VAL A 114 -0.09 10.50 -13.85
N THR A 115 -0.14 10.33 -12.54
CA THR A 115 0.15 11.40 -11.58
C THR A 115 1.44 11.08 -10.83
N ARG A 116 2.46 11.90 -11.04
CA ARG A 116 3.72 11.84 -10.31
C ARG A 116 3.70 12.85 -9.17
N TYR A 117 3.74 12.36 -7.94
CA TYR A 117 3.82 13.20 -6.75
C TYR A 117 5.28 13.56 -6.50
N CYS A 118 5.56 14.82 -6.17
CA CYS A 118 6.92 15.35 -6.13
C CYS A 118 7.21 16.23 -4.92
N ASP A 119 6.25 16.43 -4.01
CA ASP A 119 6.53 17.18 -2.79
C ASP A 119 7.47 16.37 -1.90
N GLU A 120 8.05 17.05 -0.90
CA GLU A 120 8.97 16.42 0.03
C GLU A 120 8.27 15.29 0.81
N GLY A 121 8.77 14.08 0.61
CA GLY A 121 8.25 12.88 1.25
C GLY A 121 8.72 11.62 0.53
N SER A 122 8.57 10.48 1.20
CA SER A 122 8.94 9.18 0.66
C SER A 122 8.17 8.06 1.36
N ALA A 123 8.06 6.92 0.69
CA ALA A 123 7.56 5.68 1.29
C ALA A 123 8.55 4.54 1.03
N ARG A 124 8.80 3.73 2.05
CA ARG A 124 9.62 2.52 1.98
C ARG A 124 8.72 1.30 2.16
N PHE A 125 8.62 0.49 1.13
CA PHE A 125 7.87 -0.75 1.10
C PHE A 125 8.78 -1.92 1.46
N VAL A 126 8.40 -2.66 2.49
CA VAL A 126 9.08 -3.88 2.92
C VAL A 126 8.08 -5.04 2.84
N VAL A 127 8.29 -5.95 1.89
CA VAL A 127 7.44 -7.15 1.70
C VAL A 127 8.22 -8.35 2.21
N ALA A 128 7.87 -8.80 3.42
CA ALA A 128 8.59 -9.85 4.15
C ALA A 128 10.13 -9.72 3.98
N ASP A 129 10.83 -10.82 3.69
CA ASP A 129 12.28 -10.84 3.43
C ASP A 129 12.62 -10.70 1.92
N ASP A 130 11.63 -10.45 1.06
CA ASP A 130 11.77 -10.54 -0.40
C ASP A 130 12.02 -9.18 -1.08
N LYS A 131 11.48 -8.09 -0.52
CA LYS A 131 11.54 -6.76 -1.13
C LYS A 131 11.71 -5.66 -0.10
N ASP A 132 12.59 -4.71 -0.40
CA ASP A 132 12.80 -3.46 0.32
C ASP A 132 13.04 -2.36 -0.72
N THR A 133 12.03 -1.52 -0.96
CA THR A 133 12.07 -0.49 -2.02
C THR A 133 11.58 0.84 -1.49
N THR A 134 12.32 1.90 -1.78
CA THR A 134 11.92 3.27 -1.47
C THR A 134 11.44 3.98 -2.72
N VAL A 135 10.29 4.63 -2.62
CA VAL A 135 9.80 5.59 -3.61
C VAL A 135 9.91 7.00 -3.04
N GLU A 136 10.35 7.92 -3.89
CA GLU A 136 10.43 9.34 -3.57
C GLU A 136 9.22 10.08 -4.13
N GLY A 137 8.90 11.20 -3.49
CA GLY A 137 7.80 12.07 -3.89
C GLY A 137 6.52 11.70 -3.17
N ALA A 138 5.91 12.70 -2.56
CA ALA A 138 4.65 12.57 -1.86
C ALA A 138 3.73 13.76 -2.16
N THR A 139 2.48 13.63 -1.74
CA THR A 139 1.60 14.77 -1.44
C THR A 139 0.76 14.38 -0.23
N CYS A 140 0.73 15.24 0.79
CA CYS A 140 -0.06 15.04 1.99
C CYS A 140 -0.91 16.26 2.32
N GLU A 141 -2.20 16.03 2.55
CA GLU A 141 -3.18 17.09 2.75
C GLU A 141 -4.12 16.73 3.91
N ASP A 142 -4.21 17.61 4.90
CA ASP A 142 -5.17 17.49 6.01
C ASP A 142 -6.41 18.35 5.73
N ARG A 143 -7.51 17.70 5.35
CA ARG A 143 -8.80 18.36 5.06
C ARG A 143 -9.73 18.40 6.27
N GLY A 144 -9.20 18.16 7.47
CA GLY A 144 -9.95 18.15 8.74
C GLY A 144 -10.78 16.89 8.96
N ALA A 145 -11.67 16.54 8.03
CA ALA A 145 -12.44 15.28 8.09
C ALA A 145 -11.62 14.07 7.64
N PHE A 146 -10.73 14.29 6.67
CA PHE A 146 -9.88 13.26 6.09
C PHE A 146 -8.47 13.79 5.91
N PHE A 147 -7.51 12.90 6.07
CA PHE A 147 -6.14 13.11 5.65
C PHE A 147 -5.86 12.28 4.41
N LEU A 148 -5.35 12.92 3.36
CA LEU A 148 -5.00 12.29 2.11
C LEU A 148 -3.48 12.23 1.99
N ALA A 149 -2.95 11.07 1.65
CA ALA A 149 -1.52 10.90 1.41
C ALA A 149 -1.29 10.03 0.17
N HIS A 150 -0.42 10.51 -0.71
CA HIS A 150 -0.01 9.80 -1.92
C HIS A 150 1.51 9.74 -1.97
N PHE A 151 2.07 8.59 -2.34
CA PHE A 151 3.51 8.36 -2.44
C PHE A 151 3.85 7.64 -3.75
N GLY A 152 4.87 8.12 -4.46
CA GLY A 152 5.32 7.54 -5.72
C GLY A 152 4.53 8.05 -6.93
N THR A 153 4.09 7.15 -7.82
CA THR A 153 3.40 7.52 -9.07
C THR A 153 2.12 6.70 -9.25
N ASN A 154 0.98 7.37 -9.35
CA ASN A 154 -0.30 6.72 -9.62
C ASN A 154 -0.57 6.62 -11.12
N TYR A 155 -0.95 5.44 -11.57
CA TYR A 155 -1.40 5.19 -12.94
C TYR A 155 -2.89 4.85 -12.88
N SER A 156 -3.68 5.51 -13.73
CA SER A 156 -5.13 5.30 -13.77
C SER A 156 -5.55 3.96 -14.38
N ASP A 157 -4.70 3.35 -15.20
CA ASP A 157 -4.92 2.02 -15.79
C ASP A 157 -4.05 0.97 -15.07
N ASP A 158 -4.71 -0.07 -14.56
CA ASP A 158 -4.08 -1.20 -13.90
C ASP A 158 -3.15 -1.96 -14.83
N PHE A 159 -3.46 -2.00 -16.14
CA PHE A 159 -2.66 -2.73 -17.13
C PHE A 159 -1.31 -2.05 -17.41
N ASN A 160 -1.29 -0.73 -17.34
CA ASN A 160 -0.12 0.09 -17.64
C ASN A 160 0.64 0.54 -16.39
N SER A 161 0.10 0.26 -15.20
CA SER A 161 0.67 0.60 -13.90
C SER A 161 2.14 0.17 -13.79
N ARG A 162 2.98 1.07 -13.27
CA ARG A 162 4.43 0.83 -13.12
C ARG A 162 4.91 1.23 -11.74
N GLY A 163 5.87 0.47 -11.24
CA GLY A 163 6.55 0.78 -9.98
C GLY A 163 5.65 0.55 -8.76
N ASP A 164 6.03 1.22 -7.67
CA ASP A 164 5.33 1.12 -6.41
C ASP A 164 4.60 2.43 -6.11
N TYR A 165 3.40 2.33 -5.55
CA TYR A 165 2.57 3.47 -5.20
C TYR A 165 1.70 3.15 -3.99
N LEU A 166 1.53 4.15 -3.13
CA LEU A 166 0.62 4.11 -2.00
C LEU A 166 -0.28 5.35 -2.04
N GLY A 167 -1.59 5.14 -2.06
CA GLY A 167 -2.61 6.15 -1.81
C GLY A 167 -3.40 5.79 -0.55
N LEU A 168 -3.53 6.75 0.37
CA LEU A 168 -4.26 6.60 1.63
C LEU A 168 -5.24 7.75 1.82
N ALA A 169 -6.43 7.41 2.28
CA ALA A 169 -7.35 8.33 2.93
C ALA A 169 -7.61 7.83 4.35
N LEU A 170 -7.24 8.64 5.34
CA LEU A 170 -7.37 8.32 6.76
C LEU A 170 -8.43 9.22 7.41
N GLU A 171 -9.23 8.63 8.30
CA GLU A 171 -10.16 9.34 9.16
C GLU A 171 -9.55 9.59 10.53
N GLU A 172 -10.13 10.55 11.28
CA GLU A 172 -9.85 10.73 12.71
C GLU A 172 -8.35 10.82 13.07
N MET A 173 -7.56 11.53 12.26
CA MET A 173 -6.11 11.65 12.46
C MET A 173 -5.77 12.07 13.90
N PRO A 174 -4.87 11.34 14.60
CA PRO A 174 -4.49 11.70 15.96
C PRO A 174 -3.78 13.05 15.98
N GLU A 175 -3.95 13.82 17.06
CA GLU A 175 -3.27 15.13 17.20
C GLU A 175 -1.74 15.00 17.32
N THR A 176 -1.24 13.88 17.81
CA THR A 176 0.20 13.65 18.06
C THR A 176 0.66 12.29 17.60
N SER A 177 0.12 11.21 18.17
CA SER A 177 0.45 9.84 17.75
C SER A 177 -0.69 8.89 18.08
N GLY A 178 -0.87 7.86 17.27
CA GLY A 178 -1.90 6.83 17.47
C GLY A 178 -2.29 6.14 16.17
N THR A 179 -3.28 5.26 16.23
CA THR A 179 -3.85 4.60 15.05
C THR A 179 -4.87 5.53 14.37
N ALA A 180 -4.88 5.56 13.05
CA ALA A 180 -5.89 6.26 12.25
C ALA A 180 -6.71 5.25 11.42
N PRO A 181 -8.05 5.27 11.49
CA PRO A 181 -8.88 4.42 10.63
C PRO A 181 -8.65 4.68 9.14
N ILE A 182 -8.54 3.60 8.37
CA ILE A 182 -8.41 3.67 6.91
C ILE A 182 -9.81 3.83 6.30
N TYR A 183 -10.05 4.96 5.64
CA TYR A 183 -11.24 5.18 4.83
C TYR A 183 -11.09 4.58 3.43
N ALA A 184 -9.93 4.80 2.80
CA ALA A 184 -9.59 4.22 1.52
C ALA A 184 -8.09 3.94 1.43
N LEU A 185 -7.73 2.88 0.71
CA LEU A 185 -6.36 2.46 0.47
C LEU A 185 -6.25 1.99 -0.98
N GLU A 186 -5.23 2.48 -1.66
CA GLU A 186 -4.79 2.00 -2.96
C GLU A 186 -3.30 1.68 -2.88
N LEU A 187 -2.94 0.47 -3.30
CA LEU A 187 -1.58 -0.03 -3.24
C LEU A 187 -1.22 -0.63 -4.60
N THR A 188 -0.10 -0.20 -5.15
CA THR A 188 0.53 -0.82 -6.32
C THR A 188 1.90 -1.31 -5.91
N LEU A 189 2.21 -2.59 -6.18
CA LEU A 189 3.52 -3.18 -5.97
C LEU A 189 3.99 -3.81 -7.28
N ASP A 190 5.21 -3.49 -7.70
CA ASP A 190 5.82 -3.99 -8.94
C ASP A 190 4.96 -3.75 -10.19
N GLY A 191 4.19 -2.65 -10.19
CA GLY A 191 3.27 -2.30 -11.26
C GLY A 191 1.90 -2.97 -11.20
N TYR A 192 1.59 -3.71 -10.13
CA TYR A 192 0.29 -4.38 -9.98
C TYR A 192 -0.49 -3.86 -8.78
N LYS A 193 -1.75 -3.49 -9.00
CA LYS A 193 -2.65 -3.16 -7.89
C LYS A 193 -2.83 -4.39 -7.01
N THR A 194 -2.52 -4.21 -5.74
CA THR A 194 -2.42 -5.32 -4.79
C THR A 194 -3.39 -5.08 -3.64
N PRO A 195 -4.37 -5.97 -3.42
CA PRO A 195 -5.24 -5.86 -2.26
C PRO A 195 -4.45 -6.13 -0.98
N LEU A 196 -4.76 -5.38 0.07
CA LEU A 196 -4.15 -5.52 1.39
C LEU A 196 -5.23 -5.88 2.42
N GLY A 197 -5.06 -7.00 3.10
CA GLY A 197 -5.94 -7.47 4.16
C GLY A 197 -5.43 -7.05 5.55
N GLY A 198 -6.36 -6.89 6.50
CA GLY A 198 -6.03 -6.63 7.90
C GLY A 198 -5.19 -5.37 8.14
N ALA A 199 -5.33 -4.38 7.26
CA ALA A 199 -4.48 -3.20 7.26
C ALA A 199 -4.71 -2.31 8.49
N ASP A 200 -3.61 -1.87 9.11
CA ASP A 200 -3.60 -0.90 10.22
C ASP A 200 -2.57 0.20 9.93
N VAL A 201 -2.89 1.43 10.30
CA VAL A 201 -2.01 2.59 10.10
C VAL A 201 -1.75 3.28 11.44
N GLU A 202 -0.50 3.24 11.87
CA GLU A 202 0.00 4.09 12.94
C GLU A 202 0.48 5.42 12.37
N VAL A 203 0.19 6.49 13.07
CA VAL A 203 0.50 7.87 12.68
C VAL A 203 1.28 8.55 13.79
N SER A 204 2.28 9.34 13.42
CA SER A 204 2.97 10.29 14.28
C SER A 204 3.05 11.66 13.60
N ARG A 205 2.75 12.73 14.33
CA ARG A 205 2.74 14.12 13.84
C ARG A 205 3.76 14.94 14.61
N SER A 206 4.63 15.64 13.88
CA SER A 206 5.62 16.53 14.48
C SER A 206 5.95 17.69 13.55
N GLY A 207 5.65 18.92 13.97
CA GLY A 207 6.18 20.12 13.31
C GLY A 207 5.78 20.28 11.84
N GLY A 208 4.58 19.84 11.45
CA GLY A 208 4.11 19.87 10.05
C GLY A 208 4.41 18.59 9.27
N THR A 209 5.28 17.72 9.80
CA THR A 209 5.55 16.40 9.23
C THR A 209 4.57 15.36 9.79
N VAL A 210 4.17 14.43 8.93
CA VAL A 210 3.40 13.25 9.26
C VAL A 210 4.21 12.02 8.88
N ASP A 211 4.48 11.17 9.87
CA ASP A 211 5.04 9.85 9.69
C ASP A 211 3.91 8.82 9.79
N LEU A 212 3.88 7.88 8.85
CA LEU A 212 2.90 6.81 8.74
C LEU A 212 3.63 5.46 8.80
N THR A 213 3.06 4.51 9.52
CA THR A 213 3.46 3.11 9.45
C THR A 213 2.22 2.29 9.12
N LEU A 214 2.15 1.81 7.89
CA LEU A 214 1.10 0.90 7.43
C LEU A 214 1.61 -0.54 7.59
N THR A 215 0.79 -1.39 8.17
CA THR A 215 1.03 -2.84 8.21
C THR A 215 -0.18 -3.58 7.63
N GLY A 216 0.04 -4.77 7.07
CA GLY A 216 -1.03 -5.63 6.58
C GLY A 216 -0.51 -6.91 5.95
N GLU A 217 -1.43 -7.72 5.42
CA GLU A 217 -1.11 -8.99 4.75
C GLU A 217 -1.55 -8.93 3.27
N LEU A 218 -0.64 -9.27 2.36
CA LEU A 218 -0.92 -9.40 0.93
C LEU A 218 -1.78 -10.64 0.65
N ALA A 219 -2.45 -10.69 -0.49
CA ALA A 219 -3.29 -11.83 -0.88
C ALA A 219 -2.54 -13.18 -0.97
N ASP A 220 -1.22 -13.17 -1.13
CA ASP A 220 -0.37 -14.36 -1.13
C ASP A 220 0.11 -14.80 0.27
N GLY A 221 -0.35 -14.10 1.32
CA GLY A 221 -0.05 -14.39 2.73
C GLY A 221 1.25 -13.77 3.24
N ARG A 222 1.94 -12.92 2.45
CA ARG A 222 3.14 -12.22 2.90
C ARG A 222 2.77 -10.95 3.67
N ASP A 223 3.52 -10.69 4.73
CA ASP A 223 3.42 -9.45 5.49
C ASP A 223 3.97 -8.27 4.66
N LEU A 224 3.26 -7.13 4.72
CA LEU A 224 3.69 -5.84 4.21
C LEU A 224 3.87 -4.86 5.37
N LEU A 225 5.01 -4.16 5.36
CA LEU A 225 5.26 -2.97 6.15
C LEU A 225 5.56 -1.80 5.19
N VAL A 226 4.89 -0.67 5.38
CA VAL A 226 5.23 0.58 4.69
C VAL A 226 5.54 1.66 5.72
N GLU A 227 6.76 2.18 5.67
CA GLU A 227 7.19 3.34 6.45
C GLU A 227 7.15 4.55 5.52
N ALA A 228 6.29 5.53 5.79
CA ALA A 228 6.15 6.70 4.94
C ALA A 228 6.23 8.00 5.73
N THR A 229 6.74 9.04 5.10
CA THR A 229 6.88 10.38 5.70
C THR A 229 6.60 11.45 4.67
N CYS A 230 5.90 12.50 5.07
CA CYS A 230 5.60 13.65 4.20
C CYS A 230 5.35 14.91 5.02
N GLU A 231 5.54 16.06 4.38
CA GLU A 231 5.10 17.34 4.94
C GLU A 231 3.64 17.63 4.58
N VAL A 232 2.89 18.16 5.54
CA VAL A 232 1.53 18.67 5.30
C VAL A 232 1.65 20.10 4.83
N SER A 233 1.22 20.34 3.59
CA SER A 233 1.13 21.68 3.03
C SER A 233 0.20 22.54 3.91
N ALA A 234 0.70 23.66 4.42
CA ALA A 234 -0.14 24.66 5.07
C ALA A 234 -0.90 25.45 3.99
N ASP A 235 -2.23 25.37 4.01
CA ASP A 235 -3.11 26.25 3.22
C ASP A 235 -2.94 27.75 3.59
#